data_AF-A0A1G7ESQ4-F1
#
_entry.id   AF-A0A1G7ESQ4-F1
#
_cell.length_a   1.000
_cell.length_b   1.000
_cell.length_c   1.000
_cell.angle_alpha   90.00
_cell.angle_beta   90.00
_cell.angle_gamma   90.00
#
_symmetry.space_group_name_H-M   'P 1'
#
loop_
_entity.id
_entity.type
_entity.pdbx_description
1 polymer ?
#
loop_
_entity_poly.entity_id
_entity_poly.type
_entity_poly.pdbx_seq_one_letter_code
_entity_poly.pdbx_strand_id
1 'polypeptide(L)'
;MKNVPGRKTDVADAAWLADLLAHGLVRASFVPDAPTQAMHALLRTRKQLIREQSSHVQRLQKALEDANPKLASVLTDIMGLSGRTILEALVAGETDPKKLLALVHRRVKAEPAQLHAALSGRVGDSHRFLLRLHLGQYDALAKALEAIDLKVERNLDPFRDAVRLLRTVPGIGDLAARAIVAEIGSDMRRFPTAAHLVSWAGLCPRNDESAGKRRSTRLRKGAPWLKTALVQCA
;
A
#
# COMPACT_ATOMS: atom_id res chain seq x y z
N MET A 1 -14.69 -33.48 -5.53
CA MET A 1 -14.90 -33.96 -6.91
C MET A 1 -14.17 -33.04 -7.90
N LYS A 2 -13.00 -33.45 -8.38
CA LYS A 2 -12.35 -32.91 -9.58
C LYS A 2 -12.21 -34.09 -10.54
N ASN A 3 -12.68 -33.92 -11.78
CA ASN A 3 -12.67 -34.89 -12.90
C ASN A 3 -13.91 -35.79 -13.07
N VAL A 4 -15.07 -35.19 -13.34
CA VAL A 4 -16.12 -35.85 -14.15
C VAL A 4 -16.42 -34.94 -15.34
N PRO A 5 -16.18 -35.37 -16.60
CA PRO A 5 -16.48 -34.57 -17.78
C PRO A 5 -17.99 -34.42 -17.96
N GLY A 6 -18.46 -33.21 -18.28
CA GLY A 6 -19.82 -32.96 -18.79
C GLY A 6 -20.92 -32.59 -17.79
N ARG A 7 -20.63 -32.45 -16.49
CA ARG A 7 -21.67 -32.11 -15.47
C ARG A 7 -21.29 -31.01 -14.47
N LYS A 8 -20.22 -30.27 -14.74
CA LYS A 8 -19.87 -29.09 -13.95
C LYS A 8 -20.22 -27.84 -14.74
N THR A 9 -21.50 -27.49 -14.73
CA THR A 9 -22.00 -26.21 -15.25
C THR A 9 -22.17 -25.26 -14.09
N ASP A 10 -21.88 -23.97 -14.29
CA ASP A 10 -22.09 -22.93 -13.27
C ASP A 10 -23.55 -22.94 -12.74
N VAL A 11 -24.50 -23.39 -13.57
CA VAL A 11 -25.91 -23.60 -13.22
C VAL A 11 -26.10 -24.72 -12.19
N ALA A 12 -25.43 -25.86 -12.35
CA ALA A 12 -25.52 -26.97 -11.40
C ALA A 12 -24.82 -26.64 -10.08
N ASP A 13 -23.68 -25.95 -10.14
CA ASP A 13 -23.00 -25.44 -8.94
C ASP A 13 -23.88 -24.39 -8.22
N ALA A 14 -24.57 -23.51 -8.95
CA ALA A 14 -25.49 -22.53 -8.37
C ALA A 14 -26.74 -23.18 -7.74
N ALA A 15 -27.34 -24.18 -8.39
CA ALA A 15 -28.48 -24.92 -7.84
C ALA A 15 -28.10 -25.66 -6.55
N TRP A 16 -26.92 -26.29 -6.53
CA TRP A 16 -26.39 -26.94 -5.33
C TRP A 16 -26.12 -25.94 -4.19
N LEU A 17 -25.54 -24.78 -4.50
CA LEU A 17 -25.35 -23.71 -3.50
C LEU A 17 -26.69 -23.17 -2.97
N ALA A 18 -27.72 -23.08 -3.81
CA ALA A 18 -29.06 -22.67 -3.40
C ALA A 18 -29.70 -23.69 -2.46
N ASP A 19 -29.53 -24.99 -2.72
CA ASP A 19 -30.03 -26.08 -1.87
C ASP A 19 -29.31 -26.11 -0.51
N LEU A 20 -27.97 -25.99 -0.53
CA LEU A 20 -27.20 -25.83 0.70
C LEU A 20 -27.61 -24.57 1.49
N LEU A 21 -27.93 -23.47 0.82
CA LEU A 21 -28.42 -22.24 1.46
C LEU A 21 -29.80 -22.46 2.08
N ALA A 22 -30.73 -23.12 1.36
CA ALA A 22 -32.08 -23.43 1.84
C ALA A 22 -32.05 -24.33 3.09
N HIS A 23 -31.09 -25.25 3.16
CA HIS A 23 -30.86 -26.11 4.33
C HIS A 23 -30.03 -25.44 5.44
N GLY A 24 -29.64 -24.17 5.31
CA GLY A 24 -28.84 -23.46 6.31
C GLY A 24 -27.40 -23.96 6.45
N LEU A 25 -26.93 -24.76 5.48
CA LEU A 25 -25.58 -25.34 5.45
C LEU A 25 -24.54 -24.36 4.88
N VAL A 26 -24.99 -23.26 4.27
CA VAL A 26 -24.12 -22.15 3.83
C VAL A 26 -24.10 -21.06 4.89
N ARG A 27 -22.91 -20.80 5.44
CA ARG A 27 -22.69 -19.63 6.30
C ARG A 27 -22.65 -18.36 5.44
N ALA A 28 -23.43 -17.36 5.82
CA ALA A 28 -23.45 -16.07 5.12
C ALA A 28 -22.04 -15.46 5.04
N SER A 29 -21.72 -14.90 3.87
CA SER A 29 -20.47 -14.16 3.66
C SER A 29 -20.43 -12.92 4.55
N PHE A 30 -19.25 -12.58 5.04
CA PHE A 30 -19.04 -11.35 5.81
C PHE A 30 -19.27 -10.12 4.94
N VAL A 31 -20.32 -9.36 5.26
CA VAL A 31 -20.58 -8.03 4.70
C VAL A 31 -20.44 -7.01 5.83
N PRO A 32 -19.44 -6.11 5.79
CA PRO A 32 -19.28 -5.07 6.81
C PRO A 32 -20.50 -4.15 6.85
N ASP A 33 -20.75 -3.52 7.99
CA ASP A 33 -21.74 -2.44 8.10
C ASP A 33 -21.29 -1.19 7.32
N ALA A 34 -22.22 -0.28 7.02
CA ALA A 34 -21.96 0.87 6.14
C ALA A 34 -20.77 1.76 6.59
N PRO A 35 -20.60 2.10 7.88
CA PRO A 35 -19.43 2.83 8.35
C PRO A 35 -18.12 2.10 8.06
N THR A 36 -18.09 0.79 8.28
CA THR A 36 -16.88 -0.03 8.04
C THR A 36 -16.60 -0.12 6.55
N GLN A 37 -17.61 -0.31 5.68
CA GLN A 37 -17.44 -0.28 4.23
C GLN A 37 -16.90 1.07 3.73
N ALA A 38 -17.38 2.19 4.27
CA ALA A 38 -16.88 3.51 3.92
C ALA A 38 -15.41 3.68 4.32
N MET A 39 -15.05 3.28 5.55
CA MET A 39 -13.66 3.36 6.03
C MET A 39 -12.72 2.44 5.24
N HIS A 40 -13.17 1.24 4.87
CA HIS A 40 -12.45 0.33 3.96
C HIS A 40 -12.10 1.01 2.64
N ALA A 41 -13.08 1.61 1.98
CA ALA A 41 -12.89 2.24 0.67
C ALA A 41 -11.84 3.36 0.76
N LEU A 42 -11.89 4.17 1.83
CA LEU A 42 -10.94 5.26 2.06
C LEU A 42 -9.52 4.73 2.26
N LEU A 43 -9.31 3.78 3.19
CA LEU A 43 -7.97 3.29 3.53
C LEU A 43 -7.34 2.44 2.42
N ARG A 44 -8.15 1.70 1.66
CA ARG A 44 -7.67 0.98 0.47
C ARG A 44 -7.25 1.95 -0.63
N THR A 45 -8.07 2.97 -0.89
CA THR A 45 -7.74 4.03 -1.86
C THR A 45 -6.47 4.76 -1.44
N ARG A 46 -6.34 5.15 -0.16
CA ARG A 46 -5.13 5.76 0.39
C ARG A 46 -3.89 4.92 0.10
N LYS A 47 -3.93 3.62 0.40
CA LYS A 47 -2.81 2.70 0.18
C LYS A 47 -2.45 2.59 -1.31
N GLN A 48 -3.46 2.63 -2.19
CA GLN A 48 -3.24 2.62 -3.63
C GLN A 48 -2.58 3.91 -4.13
N LEU A 49 -3.04 5.08 -3.70
CA LEU A 49 -2.40 6.36 -4.05
C LEU A 49 -0.95 6.44 -3.57
N ILE A 50 -0.62 5.89 -2.39
CA ILE A 50 0.77 5.79 -1.92
C ILE A 50 1.63 4.93 -2.86
N ARG A 51 1.09 3.81 -3.38
CA ARG A 51 1.81 2.97 -4.35
C ARG A 51 2.04 3.69 -5.68
N GLU A 52 1.05 4.45 -6.13
CA GLU A 52 1.15 5.27 -7.34
C GLU A 52 2.18 6.38 -7.16
N GLN A 53 2.16 7.07 -6.02
CA GLN A 53 3.15 8.07 -5.65
C GLN A 53 4.56 7.48 -5.66
N SER A 54 4.76 6.29 -5.06
CA SER A 54 6.04 5.57 -5.07
C SER A 54 6.50 5.24 -6.49
N SER A 55 5.57 4.88 -7.37
CA SER A 55 5.87 4.60 -8.78
C SER A 55 6.29 5.86 -9.55
N HIS A 56 5.75 7.04 -9.21
CA HIS A 56 6.22 8.30 -9.78
C HIS A 56 7.62 8.68 -9.27
N VAL A 57 7.94 8.42 -8.00
CA VAL A 57 9.32 8.58 -7.47
C VAL A 57 10.31 7.70 -8.25
N GLN A 58 9.96 6.44 -8.51
CA GLN A 58 10.81 5.55 -9.31
C GLN A 58 11.01 6.05 -10.75
N ARG A 59 9.96 6.63 -11.37
CA ARG A 59 10.08 7.23 -12.71
C ARG A 59 10.92 8.50 -12.71
N LEU A 60 10.88 9.30 -11.65
CA LEU A 60 11.79 10.45 -11.46
C LEU A 60 13.24 9.97 -11.36
N GLN A 61 13.51 8.95 -10.55
CA GLN A 61 14.85 8.35 -10.44
C GLN A 61 15.34 7.86 -11.79
N LYS A 62 14.50 7.13 -12.54
CA LYS A 62 14.84 6.67 -13.89
C LYS A 62 15.21 7.82 -14.83
N ALA A 63 14.40 8.88 -14.87
CA ALA A 63 14.68 10.03 -15.73
C ALA A 63 15.98 10.75 -15.35
N LEU A 64 16.36 10.76 -14.07
CA LEU A 64 17.66 11.26 -13.62
C LEU A 64 18.80 10.31 -14.02
N GLU A 65 18.65 9.00 -13.81
CA GLU A 65 19.67 8.01 -14.17
C GLU A 65 19.98 8.01 -15.66
N ASP A 66 18.95 8.13 -16.52
CA ASP A 66 19.09 8.25 -17.97
C ASP A 66 19.91 9.50 -18.37
N ALA A 67 19.80 10.59 -17.60
CA ALA A 67 20.56 11.83 -17.80
C ALA A 67 21.93 11.82 -17.09
N ASN A 68 22.22 10.81 -16.27
CA ASN A 68 23.41 10.59 -15.43
C ASN A 68 23.48 11.26 -14.04
N PRO A 69 22.62 12.21 -13.59
CA PRO A 69 22.55 12.56 -12.17
C PRO A 69 22.16 11.37 -11.28
N LYS A 70 22.96 11.07 -10.27
CA LYS A 70 22.78 9.95 -9.32
C LYS A 70 22.26 10.43 -7.96
N LEU A 71 21.22 11.25 -7.97
CA LEU A 71 20.72 11.89 -6.75
C LEU A 71 20.29 10.88 -5.66
N ALA A 72 19.73 9.74 -6.07
CA ALA A 72 19.30 8.67 -5.16
C ALA A 72 20.46 7.93 -4.45
N SER A 73 21.72 8.09 -4.90
CA SER A 73 22.87 7.49 -4.22
C SER A 73 23.40 8.34 -3.06
N VAL A 74 23.05 9.63 -3.02
CA VAL A 74 23.57 10.60 -2.03
C VAL A 74 22.49 11.16 -1.11
N LEU A 75 21.22 11.12 -1.54
CA LEU A 75 20.07 11.51 -0.73
C LEU A 75 19.29 10.29 -0.26
N THR A 76 18.94 10.27 1.02
CA THR A 76 18.04 9.23 1.59
C THR A 76 16.63 9.30 0.98
N ASP A 77 16.16 10.51 0.66
CA ASP A 77 14.87 10.74 0.01
C ASP A 77 15.02 11.85 -1.04
N ILE A 78 14.78 11.50 -2.31
CA ILE A 78 14.84 12.45 -3.42
C ILE A 78 13.64 13.41 -3.44
N MET A 79 12.55 13.07 -2.76
CA MET A 79 11.39 13.95 -2.60
C MET A 79 11.44 14.78 -1.33
N GLY A 80 12.46 14.59 -0.48
CA GLY A 80 12.75 15.45 0.66
C GLY A 80 13.21 16.85 0.22
N LEU A 81 13.34 17.78 1.17
CA LEU A 81 13.58 19.21 0.92
C LEU A 81 14.69 19.48 -0.12
N SER A 82 15.90 18.96 0.10
CA SER A 82 17.03 19.16 -0.82
C SER A 82 16.76 18.56 -2.20
N GLY A 83 16.27 17.32 -2.24
CA GLY A 83 16.03 16.61 -3.49
C GLY A 83 14.95 17.28 -4.33
N ARG A 84 13.86 17.73 -3.69
CA ARG A 84 12.79 18.50 -4.33
C ARG A 84 13.30 19.80 -4.93
N THR A 85 14.07 20.57 -4.16
CA THR A 85 14.63 21.86 -4.62
C THR A 85 15.54 21.67 -5.84
N ILE A 86 16.37 20.61 -5.83
CA ILE A 86 17.24 20.25 -6.96
C ILE A 86 16.41 19.83 -8.17
N LEU A 87 15.41 18.99 -7.98
CA LEU A 87 14.51 18.55 -9.06
C LEU A 87 13.79 19.74 -9.72
N GLU A 88 13.33 20.71 -8.93
CA GLU A 88 12.72 21.94 -9.45
C GLU A 88 13.71 22.80 -10.23
N ALA A 89 14.95 22.96 -9.74
CA ALA A 89 16.00 23.67 -10.46
C ALA A 89 16.36 23.01 -11.80
N LEU A 90 16.46 21.67 -11.81
CA LEU A 90 16.67 20.88 -13.04
C LEU A 90 15.51 21.09 -14.03
N VAL A 91 14.27 21.10 -13.56
CA VAL A 91 13.07 21.37 -14.38
C VAL A 91 13.07 22.81 -14.92
N ALA A 92 13.60 23.77 -14.17
CA ALA A 92 13.71 25.17 -14.56
C ALA A 92 14.83 25.44 -15.57
N GLY A 93 15.72 24.47 -15.83
CA GLY A 93 16.79 24.62 -16.81
C GLY A 93 18.20 24.56 -16.23
N GLU A 94 18.35 24.66 -14.91
CA GLU A 94 19.66 24.66 -14.27
C GLU A 94 20.32 23.28 -14.39
N THR A 95 21.60 23.26 -14.74
CA THR A 95 22.40 22.02 -14.90
C THR A 95 23.80 22.15 -14.35
N ASP A 96 24.22 23.34 -13.90
CA ASP A 96 25.51 23.55 -13.26
C ASP A 96 25.54 22.82 -11.90
N PRO A 97 26.38 21.78 -11.74
CA PRO A 97 26.45 21.02 -10.50
C PRO A 97 26.80 21.88 -9.28
N LYS A 98 27.55 22.98 -9.45
CA LYS A 98 27.91 23.88 -8.35
C LYS A 98 26.70 24.65 -7.83
N LYS A 99 25.85 25.15 -8.74
CA LYS A 99 24.62 25.84 -8.36
C LYS A 99 23.61 24.89 -7.74
N LEU A 100 23.49 23.68 -8.28
CA LEU A 100 22.63 22.64 -7.70
C LEU A 100 23.11 22.22 -6.31
N LEU A 101 24.43 22.13 -6.10
CA LEU A 101 25.03 21.81 -4.80
C LEU A 101 24.71 22.89 -3.76
N ALA A 102 24.68 24.17 -4.15
CA ALA A 102 24.33 25.27 -3.25
C ALA A 102 22.87 25.19 -2.72
N LEU A 103 21.99 24.44 -3.39
CA LEU A 103 20.62 24.19 -2.96
C LEU A 103 20.52 23.07 -1.92
N VAL A 104 21.58 22.30 -1.69
CA VAL A 104 21.59 21.19 -0.76
C VAL A 104 21.58 21.72 0.69
N HIS A 105 20.58 21.32 1.46
CA HIS A 105 20.51 21.70 2.87
C HIS A 105 21.68 21.11 3.69
N ARG A 106 22.23 21.89 4.61
CA ARG A 106 23.38 21.56 5.50
C ARG A 106 23.30 20.27 6.32
N ARG A 107 22.12 19.62 6.39
CA ARG A 107 21.90 18.37 7.14
C ARG A 107 22.19 17.12 6.30
N VAL A 108 22.38 17.28 4.99
CA VAL A 108 22.81 16.17 4.13
C VAL A 108 24.23 15.79 4.53
N LYS A 109 24.40 14.54 4.96
CA LYS A 109 25.68 14.04 5.51
C LYS A 109 26.70 13.65 4.45
N ALA A 110 26.28 13.57 3.19
CA ALA A 110 27.16 13.21 2.08
C ALA A 110 28.26 14.26 1.90
N GLU A 111 29.44 13.79 1.52
CA GLU A 111 30.62 14.64 1.36
C GLU A 111 30.45 15.55 0.11
N PRO A 112 30.89 16.83 0.14
CA PRO A 112 30.62 17.78 -0.94
C PRO A 112 31.10 17.33 -2.32
N ALA A 113 32.25 16.65 -2.43
CA ALA A 113 32.72 16.14 -3.71
C ALA A 113 31.82 15.01 -4.24
N GLN A 114 31.34 14.12 -3.36
CA GLN A 114 30.34 13.10 -3.72
C GLN A 114 29.03 13.71 -4.21
N LEU A 115 28.52 14.75 -3.54
CA LEU A 115 27.32 15.46 -3.98
C LEU A 115 27.51 16.13 -5.34
N HIS A 116 28.62 16.81 -5.55
CA HIS A 116 28.94 17.43 -6.84
C HIS A 116 29.01 16.38 -7.96
N ALA A 117 29.67 15.25 -7.72
CA ALA A 117 29.76 14.15 -8.68
C ALA A 117 28.37 13.56 -8.98
N ALA A 118 27.52 13.39 -7.97
CA ALA A 118 26.16 12.88 -8.13
C ALA A 118 25.22 13.85 -8.88
N LEU A 119 25.50 15.15 -8.85
CA LEU A 119 24.74 16.18 -9.58
C LEU A 119 25.23 16.37 -11.02
N SER A 120 26.35 15.76 -11.39
CA SER A 120 26.94 15.90 -12.72
C SER A 120 26.20 15.04 -13.75
N GLY A 121 25.72 15.66 -14.83
CA GLY A 121 25.02 14.95 -15.90
C GLY A 121 24.50 15.86 -17.01
N ARG A 122 23.76 15.28 -17.96
CA ARG A 122 23.26 15.96 -19.16
C ARG A 122 21.72 15.92 -19.19
N VAL A 123 21.12 16.81 -18.41
CA VAL A 123 19.65 16.94 -18.36
C VAL A 123 19.16 17.79 -19.54
N GLY A 124 18.81 17.13 -20.65
CA GLY A 124 18.18 17.76 -21.81
C GLY A 124 16.67 18.00 -21.66
N ASP A 125 16.05 18.66 -22.64
CA ASP A 125 14.65 19.12 -22.58
C ASP A 125 13.64 17.98 -22.37
N SER A 126 13.84 16.84 -23.03
CA SER A 126 12.99 15.65 -22.84
C SER A 126 13.00 15.16 -21.39
N HIS A 127 14.17 15.17 -20.74
CA HIS A 127 14.28 14.80 -19.32
C HIS A 127 13.56 15.81 -18.44
N ARG A 128 13.74 17.12 -18.68
CA ARG A 128 13.05 18.18 -17.92
C ARG A 128 11.53 18.06 -18.03
N PHE A 129 11.02 17.73 -19.22
CA PHE A 129 9.61 17.48 -19.43
C PHE A 129 9.11 16.31 -18.57
N LEU A 130 9.80 15.17 -18.61
CA LEU A 130 9.43 13.98 -17.82
C LEU A 130 9.51 14.23 -16.31
N LEU A 131 10.55 14.93 -15.85
CA LEU A 131 10.68 15.34 -14.45
C LEU A 131 9.50 16.21 -14.03
N ARG A 132 9.17 17.25 -14.81
CA ARG A 132 8.03 18.14 -14.54
C ARG A 132 6.71 17.37 -14.48
N LEU A 133 6.49 16.47 -15.44
CA LEU A 133 5.28 15.65 -15.52
C LEU A 133 5.13 14.78 -14.26
N HIS A 134 6.19 14.06 -13.87
CA HIS A 134 6.11 13.16 -12.72
C HIS A 134 6.09 13.89 -11.37
N LEU A 135 6.73 15.04 -11.24
CA LEU A 135 6.56 15.91 -10.06
C LEU A 135 5.11 16.39 -9.94
N GLY A 136 4.50 16.83 -11.05
CA GLY A 136 3.10 17.25 -11.05
C GLY A 136 2.14 16.13 -10.64
N GLN A 137 2.35 14.90 -11.13
CA GLN A 137 1.56 13.74 -10.71
C GLN A 137 1.78 13.39 -9.23
N TYR A 138 3.02 13.46 -8.75
CA TYR A 138 3.34 13.26 -7.33
C TYR A 138 2.60 14.26 -6.45
N ASP A 139 2.60 15.54 -6.82
CA ASP A 139 1.96 16.63 -6.07
C ASP A 139 0.44 16.50 -6.07
N ALA A 140 -0.16 16.11 -7.21
CA ALA A 140 -1.60 15.84 -7.30
C ALA A 140 -2.02 14.67 -6.39
N LEU A 141 -1.24 13.58 -6.39
CA LEU A 141 -1.46 12.43 -5.51
C LEU A 141 -1.28 12.80 -4.03
N ALA A 142 -0.31 13.66 -3.70
CA ALA A 142 -0.11 14.15 -2.34
C ALA A 142 -1.34 14.93 -1.84
N LYS A 143 -1.91 15.83 -2.66
CA LYS A 143 -3.16 16.53 -2.34
C LYS A 143 -4.35 15.59 -2.18
N ALA A 144 -4.46 14.58 -3.05
CA ALA A 144 -5.52 13.57 -2.95
C ALA A 144 -5.39 12.73 -1.66
N LEU A 145 -4.15 12.41 -1.25
CA LEU A 145 -3.87 11.73 0.01
C LEU A 145 -4.30 12.57 1.22
N GLU A 146 -3.99 13.87 1.24
CA GLU A 146 -4.45 14.79 2.29
C GLU A 146 -5.99 14.82 2.39
N ALA A 147 -6.69 14.87 1.24
CA ALA A 147 -8.15 14.85 1.21
C ALA A 147 -8.73 13.54 1.77
N ILE A 148 -8.10 12.39 1.46
CA ILE A 148 -8.50 11.10 2.02
C ILE A 148 -8.22 11.06 3.52
N ASP A 149 -7.06 11.56 3.97
CA ASP A 149 -6.69 11.55 5.39
C ASP A 149 -7.67 12.39 6.23
N LEU A 150 -8.06 13.57 5.74
CA LEU A 150 -9.11 14.37 6.36
C LEU A 150 -10.45 13.64 6.41
N LYS A 151 -10.81 12.89 5.36
CA LYS A 151 -12.05 12.13 5.33
C LYS A 151 -12.02 10.91 6.26
N VAL A 152 -10.88 10.24 6.38
CA VAL A 152 -10.64 9.16 7.35
C VAL A 152 -10.82 9.69 8.76
N GLU A 153 -10.25 10.86 9.08
CA GLU A 153 -10.41 11.43 10.42
C GLU A 153 -11.86 11.78 10.76
N ARG A 154 -12.59 12.39 9.81
CA ARG A 154 -14.01 12.70 9.99
C ARG A 154 -14.88 11.46 10.21
N ASN A 155 -14.46 10.31 9.69
CA ASN A 155 -15.19 9.06 9.80
C ASN A 155 -14.67 8.17 10.94
N LEU A 156 -13.72 8.64 11.76
CA LEU A 156 -13.02 7.82 12.74
C LEU A 156 -13.86 7.52 13.99
N ASP A 157 -14.84 8.37 14.32
CA ASP A 157 -15.58 8.31 15.58
C ASP A 157 -16.15 6.91 15.94
N PRO A 158 -16.80 6.17 15.02
CA PRO A 158 -17.32 4.83 15.32
C PRO A 158 -16.24 3.80 15.67
N PHE A 159 -14.97 4.09 15.36
CA PHE A 159 -13.83 3.19 15.48
C PHE A 159 -12.81 3.66 16.51
N ARG A 160 -13.01 4.83 17.12
CA ARG A 160 -12.01 5.52 17.93
C ARG A 160 -11.49 4.66 19.09
N ASP A 161 -12.38 4.00 19.81
CA ASP A 161 -12.00 3.12 20.92
C ASP A 161 -11.26 1.87 20.46
N ALA A 162 -11.71 1.24 19.39
CA ALA A 162 -11.04 0.07 18.82
C ALA A 162 -9.62 0.42 18.32
N VAL A 163 -9.46 1.57 17.66
CA VAL A 163 -8.17 2.08 17.21
C VAL A 163 -7.26 2.38 18.40
N ARG A 164 -7.80 3.02 19.46
CA ARG A 164 -7.05 3.31 20.69
C ARG A 164 -6.53 2.03 21.35
N LEU A 165 -7.36 0.99 21.45
CA LEU A 165 -6.98 -0.30 22.01
C LEU A 165 -5.92 -1.01 21.16
N LEU A 166 -6.08 -1.04 19.83
CA LEU A 166 -5.08 -1.68 18.96
C LEU A 166 -3.71 -1.02 19.05
N ARG A 167 -3.65 0.30 19.22
CA ARG A 167 -2.40 1.03 19.39
C ARG A 167 -1.63 0.70 20.66
N THR A 168 -2.24 0.01 21.63
CA THR A 168 -1.52 -0.46 22.82
C THR A 168 -0.72 -1.73 22.55
N VAL A 169 -0.94 -2.40 21.40
CA VAL A 169 -0.18 -3.56 20.99
C VAL A 169 1.16 -3.10 20.38
N PRO A 170 2.31 -3.60 20.87
CA PRO A 170 3.61 -3.29 20.27
C PRO A 170 3.64 -3.59 18.77
N GLY A 171 4.21 -2.67 17.98
CA GLY A 171 4.28 -2.78 16.52
C GLY A 171 3.06 -2.22 15.77
N ILE A 172 1.92 -1.97 16.44
CA ILE A 172 0.73 -1.40 15.80
C ILE A 172 0.72 0.13 15.93
N GLY A 173 1.12 0.80 14.85
CA GLY A 173 0.99 2.25 14.71
C GLY A 173 -0.45 2.70 14.41
N ASP A 174 -0.68 4.01 14.45
CA ASP A 174 -2.01 4.61 14.32
C ASP A 174 -2.70 4.29 12.97
N LEU A 175 -1.98 4.43 11.85
CA LEU A 175 -2.50 4.04 10.53
C LEU A 175 -2.80 2.53 10.44
N ALA A 176 -1.95 1.69 11.04
CA ALA A 176 -2.14 0.25 11.02
C ALA A 176 -3.38 -0.15 11.84
N ALA A 177 -3.58 0.46 13.01
CA ALA A 177 -4.78 0.26 13.82
C ALA A 177 -6.05 0.64 13.03
N ARG A 178 -6.05 1.81 12.36
CA ARG A 178 -7.17 2.22 11.48
C ARG A 178 -7.42 1.23 10.36
N ALA A 179 -6.37 0.74 9.70
CA ALA A 179 -6.48 -0.24 8.62
C ALA A 179 -7.01 -1.59 9.11
N ILE A 180 -6.60 -2.04 10.30
CA ILE A 180 -7.08 -3.29 10.90
C ILE A 180 -8.57 -3.18 11.21
N VAL A 181 -8.99 -2.17 11.99
CA VAL A 181 -10.43 -1.95 12.29
C VAL A 181 -11.22 -1.73 11.01
N ALA A 182 -10.60 -1.02 10.06
CA ALA A 182 -10.92 -0.96 8.65
C ALA A 182 -11.52 -2.25 8.13
N GLU A 183 -10.67 -3.27 8.17
CA GLU A 183 -10.87 -4.57 7.55
C GLU A 183 -11.80 -5.52 8.33
N ILE A 184 -11.79 -5.43 9.66
CA ILE A 184 -12.49 -6.41 10.51
C ILE A 184 -13.74 -5.85 11.21
N GLY A 185 -13.92 -4.53 11.21
CA GLY A 185 -14.95 -3.83 11.99
C GLY A 185 -14.67 -3.84 13.50
N SER A 186 -15.64 -3.38 14.29
CA SER A 186 -15.57 -3.38 15.76
C SER A 186 -16.32 -4.55 16.41
N ASP A 187 -17.26 -5.18 15.71
CA ASP A 187 -18.03 -6.32 16.24
C ASP A 187 -17.26 -7.64 16.07
N MET A 188 -16.60 -8.07 17.15
CA MET A 188 -15.83 -9.31 17.17
C MET A 188 -16.67 -10.58 17.32
N ARG A 189 -17.98 -10.49 17.60
CA ARG A 189 -18.89 -11.68 17.67
C ARG A 189 -18.94 -12.42 16.34
N ARG A 190 -18.57 -11.74 15.25
CA ARG A 190 -18.48 -12.27 13.89
C ARG A 190 -17.37 -13.33 13.76
N PHE A 191 -16.34 -13.26 14.61
CA PHE A 191 -15.27 -14.25 14.71
C PHE A 191 -15.42 -15.01 16.03
N PRO A 192 -15.97 -16.24 16.03
CA PRO A 192 -16.19 -17.00 17.26
C PRO A 192 -14.90 -17.21 18.08
N THR A 193 -13.76 -17.30 17.40
CA THR A 193 -12.44 -17.38 18.04
C THR A 193 -11.42 -16.59 17.22
N ALA A 194 -10.29 -16.23 17.82
CA ALA A 194 -9.17 -15.61 17.12
C ALA A 194 -8.68 -16.46 15.92
N ALA A 195 -8.74 -17.80 16.03
CA ALA A 195 -8.40 -18.71 14.93
C ALA A 195 -9.31 -18.52 13.70
N HIS A 196 -10.57 -18.14 13.90
CA HIS A 196 -11.47 -17.81 12.79
C HIS A 196 -11.04 -16.52 12.07
N LEU A 197 -10.60 -15.51 12.82
CA LEU A 197 -10.05 -14.28 12.23
C LEU A 197 -8.77 -14.56 11.44
N VAL A 198 -7.82 -15.31 12.01
CA VAL A 198 -6.57 -15.71 11.33
C VAL A 198 -6.87 -16.52 10.06
N SER A 199 -7.84 -17.43 10.14
CA SER A 199 -8.32 -18.22 9.01
C SER A 199 -8.92 -17.35 7.91
N TRP A 200 -9.81 -16.40 8.27
CA TRP A 200 -10.44 -15.44 7.37
C TRP A 200 -9.42 -14.50 6.71
N ALA A 201 -8.43 -14.02 7.48
CA ALA A 201 -7.34 -13.19 6.98
C ALA A 201 -6.38 -13.97 6.03
N GLY A 202 -6.57 -15.29 5.89
CA GLY A 202 -5.72 -16.15 5.06
C GLY A 202 -4.31 -16.33 5.63
N LEU A 203 -4.12 -16.08 6.93
CA LEU A 203 -2.86 -16.24 7.65
C LEU A 203 -2.64 -17.68 8.15
N CYS A 204 -3.64 -18.56 8.06
CA CYS A 204 -3.43 -19.99 8.25
C CYS A 204 -3.10 -20.69 6.92
N PRO A 205 -2.14 -21.64 6.92
CA PRO A 205 -1.89 -22.52 5.78
C PRO A 205 -3.14 -23.28 5.35
N ARG A 206 -3.20 -23.69 4.08
CA ARG A 206 -4.24 -24.62 3.61
C ARG A 206 -4.02 -25.99 4.28
N ASN A 207 -5.09 -26.64 4.71
CA ASN A 207 -5.05 -28.07 5.01
C ASN A 207 -5.05 -28.84 3.68
N ASP A 208 -3.85 -29.06 3.13
CA ASP A 208 -3.62 -29.76 1.88
C ASP A 208 -2.92 -31.10 2.17
N GLU A 209 -3.72 -32.05 2.62
CA GLU A 209 -3.30 -33.40 2.98
C GLU A 209 -4.05 -34.43 2.12
N SER A 210 -3.31 -35.39 1.59
CA SER A 210 -3.85 -36.50 0.82
C SER A 210 -3.10 -37.77 1.18
N ALA A 211 -3.82 -38.83 1.54
CA ALA A 211 -3.24 -40.12 1.94
C ALA A 211 -2.11 -39.98 3.00
N GLY A 212 -2.33 -39.16 4.04
CA GLY A 212 -1.37 -38.93 5.12
C GLY A 212 -0.16 -38.06 4.76
N LYS A 213 -0.05 -37.57 3.51
CA LYS A 213 1.04 -36.70 3.07
C LYS A 213 0.57 -35.26 2.94
N ARG A 214 1.24 -34.35 3.65
CA ARG A 214 1.03 -32.90 3.58
C ARG A 214 1.73 -32.33 2.35
N ARG A 215 0.97 -31.72 1.43
CA ARG A 215 1.44 -31.26 0.12
C ARG A 215 1.89 -29.80 0.11
N SER A 216 1.11 -28.89 0.72
CA SER A 216 1.42 -27.46 0.71
C SER A 216 1.17 -26.80 2.06
N THR A 217 2.13 -25.98 2.49
CA THR A 217 2.04 -25.12 3.69
C THR A 217 1.87 -23.64 3.33
N ARG A 218 1.63 -23.32 2.05
CA ARG A 218 1.48 -21.92 1.62
C ARG A 218 0.25 -21.27 2.27
N LEU A 219 0.40 -19.99 2.61
CA LEU A 219 -0.70 -19.16 3.08
C LEU A 219 -1.79 -19.06 2.01
N ARG A 220 -3.05 -19.03 2.48
CA ARG A 220 -4.21 -18.93 1.59
C ARG A 220 -4.34 -17.53 1.00
N LYS A 221 -4.94 -17.42 -0.19
CA LYS A 221 -5.41 -16.11 -0.70
C LYS A 221 -6.57 -15.64 0.19
N GLY A 222 -6.52 -14.41 0.67
CA GLY A 222 -7.53 -13.85 1.57
C GLY A 222 -7.08 -12.52 2.17
N ALA A 223 -8.04 -11.61 2.37
CA ALA A 223 -7.91 -10.27 2.96
C ALA A 223 -6.53 -9.60 2.72
N PRO A 224 -6.16 -9.31 1.46
CA PRO A 224 -4.81 -8.86 1.13
C PRO A 224 -4.40 -7.59 1.88
N TRP A 225 -5.34 -6.67 2.12
CA TRP A 225 -5.09 -5.42 2.85
C TRP A 225 -4.81 -5.66 4.33
N LEU A 226 -5.67 -6.44 5.01
CA LEU A 226 -5.45 -6.82 6.42
C LEU A 226 -4.15 -7.62 6.57
N LYS A 227 -3.94 -8.61 5.70
CA LYS A 227 -2.75 -9.46 5.75
C LYS A 227 -1.48 -8.63 5.60
N THR A 228 -1.42 -7.73 4.63
CA THR A 228 -0.28 -6.83 4.46
C THR A 228 -0.08 -5.96 5.70
N ALA A 229 -1.15 -5.38 6.25
CA ALA A 229 -1.04 -4.56 7.46
C ALA A 229 -0.47 -5.34 8.65
N LEU A 230 -0.98 -6.56 8.91
CA LEU A 230 -0.52 -7.41 10.01
C LEU A 230 0.94 -7.84 9.84
N VAL A 231 1.36 -8.20 8.62
CA VAL A 231 2.76 -8.55 8.34
C VAL A 231 3.70 -7.35 8.50
N GLN A 232 3.24 -6.13 8.22
CA GLN A 232 4.04 -4.91 8.42
C GLN A 232 4.16 -4.50 9.90
N CYS A 233 3.28 -4.99 10.77
CA CYS A 233 3.31 -4.70 12.21
C CYS A 233 4.12 -5.72 13.02
N ALA A 234 4.41 -6.88 12.43
CA ALA A 234 5.15 -7.98 13.05
C ALA A 234 6.66 -7.72 13.02
#